data_AF-A0A818CJ19-F1
#
_entry.id   AF-A0A818CJ19-F1
#
_cell.length_a   1.000
_cell.length_b   1.000
_cell.length_c   1.000
_cell.angle_alpha   90.00
_cell.angle_beta   90.00
_cell.angle_gamma   90.00
#
_symmetry.space_group_name_H-M   'P 1'
#
loop_
_entity.id
_entity.type
_entity.pdbx_description
1 polymer ?
#
loop_
_entity_poly.entity_id
_entity_poly.type
_entity_poly.pdbx_seq_one_letter_code
_entity_poly.pdbx_strand_id
1 'polypeptide(L)'
;MVDALYTFARYVYDCGDYSRAATNLGLYRALVPTTDKNMMSCLWGKLASEILMQRWDDAYDDLNQLKEAIEINNSRSPLDLLHQRTWFIHWSLFVYFNHPKGRDDLVQLFLGSATSTTNQTNAYLNTLQTASPHLLRYLAAAVIINPRKKNERTLKELVKVIQQ
;
A
#
# COMPACT_ATOMS: atom_id res chain seq x y z
N MET A 1 14.31 -13.99 21.96
CA MET A 1 15.37 -13.29 21.19
C MET A 1 14.76 -12.46 20.07
N VAL A 2 13.90 -13.06 19.25
CA VAL A 2 13.11 -12.39 18.20
C VAL A 2 12.25 -11.24 18.76
N ASP A 3 11.51 -11.46 19.85
CA ASP A 3 10.68 -10.39 20.46
C ASP A 3 11.50 -9.21 21.03
N ALA A 4 12.73 -9.49 21.48
CA ALA A 4 13.64 -8.45 21.94
C ALA A 4 14.12 -7.59 20.76
N LEU A 5 14.36 -8.20 19.59
CA LEU A 5 14.68 -7.48 18.36
C LEU A 5 13.52 -6.60 17.89
N TYR A 6 12.27 -7.08 17.99
CA TYR A 6 11.09 -6.27 17.67
C TYR A 6 10.92 -5.09 18.62
N THR A 7 11.10 -5.32 19.93
CA THR A 7 10.99 -4.27 20.95
C THR A 7 12.10 -3.22 20.78
N PHE A 8 13.31 -3.67 20.44
CA PHE A 8 14.42 -2.79 20.12
C PHE A 8 14.18 -1.99 18.84
N ALA A 9 13.67 -2.64 17.78
CA ALA A 9 13.32 -1.95 16.54
C ALA A 9 12.24 -0.89 16.76
N ARG A 10 11.22 -1.18 17.59
CA ARG A 10 10.20 -0.21 17.99
C ARG A 10 10.80 0.96 18.75
N TYR A 11 11.67 0.70 19.72
CA TYR A 11 12.36 1.77 20.45
C TYR A 11 13.20 2.66 19.52
N VAL A 12 13.96 2.06 18.61
CA VAL A 12 14.77 2.78 17.63
C VAL A 12 13.90 3.62 16.67
N TYR A 13 12.74 3.09 16.28
CA TYR A 13 11.74 3.82 15.50
C TYR A 13 11.17 5.01 16.28
N ASP A 14 10.84 4.82 17.55
CA ASP A 14 10.33 5.89 18.44
C ASP A 14 11.41 6.95 18.72
N CYS A 15 12.69 6.58 18.68
CA CYS A 15 13.82 7.51 18.75
C CYS A 15 14.09 8.27 17.43
N GLY A 16 13.41 7.91 16.33
CA GLY A 16 13.54 8.59 15.04
C GLY A 16 14.69 8.10 14.15
N ASP A 17 15.38 7.01 14.51
CA ASP A 17 16.42 6.42 13.67
C ASP A 17 15.81 5.35 12.75
N TYR A 18 15.17 5.81 11.68
CA TYR A 18 14.42 4.93 10.78
C TYR A 18 15.32 4.01 9.93
N SER A 19 16.59 4.33 9.73
CA SER A 19 17.53 3.53 8.93
C SER A 19 17.91 2.25 9.67
N ARG A 20 18.22 2.39 10.96
CA ARG A 20 18.47 1.24 11.84
C ARG A 20 17.20 0.46 12.11
N ALA A 21 16.05 1.14 12.24
CA ALA A 21 14.77 0.47 12.38
C ALA A 21 14.46 -0.41 11.16
N ALA A 22 14.60 0.12 9.93
CA ALA A 22 14.35 -0.62 8.69
C ALA A 22 15.28 -1.85 8.56
N THR A 23 16.56 -1.70 8.90
CA THR A 23 17.52 -2.80 8.88
C THR A 23 17.16 -3.87 9.91
N ASN A 24 16.82 -3.48 11.13
CA ASN A 24 16.44 -4.41 12.19
C ASN A 24 15.12 -5.13 11.89
N LEU A 25 14.15 -4.45 11.28
CA LEU A 25 12.89 -5.04 10.82
C LEU A 25 13.11 -5.97 9.61
N GLY A 26 14.03 -5.62 8.71
CA GLY A 26 14.48 -6.51 7.63
C GLY A 26 15.14 -7.79 8.16
N LEU A 27 16.00 -7.67 9.17
CA LEU A 27 16.60 -8.82 9.86
C LEU A 27 15.54 -9.65 10.59
N TYR A 28 14.64 -9.00 11.32
CA TYR A 28 13.51 -9.68 11.98
C TYR A 28 12.71 -10.51 10.98
N ARG A 29 12.45 -9.97 9.78
CA ARG A 29 11.76 -10.70 8.72
C ARG A 29 12.54 -11.91 8.20
N ALA A 30 13.86 -11.81 8.07
CA ALA A 30 14.69 -12.92 7.62
C ALA A 30 14.77 -14.06 8.66
N LEU A 31 14.64 -13.74 9.95
CA LEU A 31 14.72 -14.69 11.05
C LEU A 31 13.38 -15.33 11.43
N VAL A 32 12.24 -14.71 11.10
CA VAL A 32 10.92 -15.16 11.55
C VAL A 32 10.16 -15.92 10.47
N PRO A 33 9.55 -17.08 10.77
CA PRO A 33 8.64 -17.76 9.85
C PRO A 33 7.42 -16.90 9.49
N THR A 34 6.97 -16.98 8.24
CA THR A 34 5.86 -16.19 7.65
C THR A 34 4.50 -16.32 8.36
N THR A 35 4.39 -17.20 9.36
CA THR A 35 3.17 -17.51 10.10
C THR A 35 2.97 -16.64 11.34
N ASP A 36 3.96 -15.82 11.72
CA ASP A 36 3.94 -15.14 13.00
C ASP A 36 3.06 -13.88 13.01
N LYS A 37 2.37 -13.63 14.12
CA LYS A 37 1.36 -12.56 14.29
C LYS A 37 1.94 -11.16 14.02
N ASN A 38 3.24 -11.01 14.27
CA ASN A 38 3.96 -9.73 14.20
C ASN A 38 4.47 -9.39 12.79
N MET A 39 4.37 -10.32 11.82
CA MET A 39 4.86 -10.10 10.45
C MET A 39 4.18 -8.89 9.79
N MET A 40 2.86 -8.77 9.95
CA MET A 40 2.11 -7.66 9.37
C MET A 40 2.52 -6.31 9.96
N SER A 41 2.71 -6.25 11.28
CA SER A 41 3.18 -5.03 11.96
C SER A 41 4.62 -4.69 11.57
N CYS A 42 5.47 -5.69 11.34
CA CYS A 42 6.83 -5.51 10.85
C CYS A 42 6.84 -4.90 9.45
N LEU A 43 6.01 -5.42 8.52
CA LEU A 43 5.89 -4.88 7.16
C LEU A 43 5.42 -3.42 7.17
N TRP A 44 4.41 -3.10 7.99
CA TRP A 44 3.95 -1.72 8.17
C TRP A 44 5.03 -0.80 8.74
N GLY A 45 5.75 -1.25 9.77
CA GLY A 45 6.84 -0.48 10.38
C GLY A 45 8.01 -0.27 9.42
N LYS A 46 8.32 -1.27 8.59
CA LYS A 46 9.37 -1.15 7.58
C LYS A 46 8.97 -0.15 6.50
N LEU A 47 7.76 -0.28 5.94
CA LEU A 47 7.23 0.68 4.97
C LEU A 47 7.23 2.11 5.55
N ALA A 48 6.81 2.29 6.80
CA ALA A 48 6.84 3.58 7.47
C ALA A 48 8.24 4.17 7.57
N SER A 49 9.21 3.33 7.93
CA SER A 49 10.61 3.74 8.05
C SER A 49 11.17 4.20 6.69
N GLU A 50 10.87 3.47 5.62
CA GLU A 50 11.34 3.81 4.26
C GLU A 50 10.67 5.09 3.71
N ILE A 51 9.37 5.29 4.00
CA ILE A 51 8.65 6.53 3.63
C ILE A 51 9.25 7.73 4.37
N LEU A 52 9.57 7.59 5.66
CA LEU A 52 10.16 8.67 6.46
C LEU A 52 11.59 9.00 6.02
N MET A 53 12.34 8.00 5.54
CA MET A 53 13.66 8.18 4.93
C MET A 53 13.62 8.65 3.47
N GLN A 54 12.41 8.84 2.90
CA GLN A 54 12.19 9.25 1.51
C GLN A 54 12.84 8.33 0.47
N ARG A 55 12.99 7.03 0.80
CA ARG A 55 13.57 6.04 -0.10
C ARG A 55 12.47 5.36 -0.90
N TRP A 56 12.09 6.00 -2.01
CA TRP A 56 10.88 5.61 -2.76
C TRP A 56 11.00 4.29 -3.53
N ASP A 57 12.19 3.88 -3.95
CA ASP A 57 12.41 2.63 -4.68
C ASP A 57 12.21 1.42 -3.75
N ASP A 58 12.88 1.40 -2.60
CA ASP A 58 12.71 0.35 -1.58
C ASP A 58 11.29 0.34 -0.99
N ALA A 59 10.68 1.52 -0.80
CA ALA A 59 9.31 1.62 -0.35
C ALA A 59 8.30 1.02 -1.36
N TYR A 60 8.58 1.11 -2.66
CA TYR A 60 7.74 0.49 -3.69
C TYR A 60 7.77 -1.05 -3.61
N ASP A 61 8.96 -1.63 -3.42
CA ASP A 61 9.11 -3.08 -3.26
C ASP A 61 8.44 -3.58 -1.97
N ASP A 62 8.60 -2.84 -0.86
CA ASP A 62 7.93 -3.15 0.40
C ASP A 62 6.41 -3.04 0.30
N LEU A 63 5.91 -2.10 -0.50
CA LEU A 63 4.48 -1.93 -0.73
C LEU A 63 3.87 -3.09 -1.51
N ASN A 64 4.53 -3.59 -2.54
CA ASN A 64 4.07 -4.77 -3.27
C ASN A 64 3.99 -6.01 -2.37
N GLN A 65 4.97 -6.17 -1.49
CA GLN A 65 5.02 -7.28 -0.54
C GLN A 65 3.93 -7.15 0.53
N LEU A 66 3.63 -5.94 0.98
CA LEU A 66 2.51 -5.67 1.89
C LEU A 66 1.16 -6.00 1.23
N LYS A 67 0.98 -5.66 -0.05
CA LYS A 67 -0.22 -6.00 -0.81
C LYS A 67 -0.44 -7.51 -0.86
N GLU A 68 0.59 -8.29 -1.19
CA GLU A 68 0.50 -9.75 -1.21
C GLU A 68 0.18 -10.32 0.18
N ALA A 69 0.81 -9.79 1.23
CA ALA A 69 0.56 -10.23 2.60
C ALA A 69 -0.90 -9.95 3.04
N ILE A 70 -1.49 -8.82 2.64
CA ILE A 70 -2.89 -8.50 2.92
C ILE A 70 -3.84 -9.49 2.24
N GLU A 71 -3.57 -9.86 0.99
CA GLU A 71 -4.40 -10.79 0.23
C GLU A 71 -4.26 -12.25 0.68
N ILE A 72 -3.07 -12.66 1.13
CA ILE A 72 -2.85 -14.00 1.71
C ILE A 72 -3.55 -14.13 3.06
N ASN A 73 -3.59 -13.06 3.86
CA ASN A 73 -4.20 -13.06 5.20
C ASN A 73 -5.73 -12.87 5.18
N ASN A 74 -6.39 -13.45 4.16
CA ASN A 74 -7.84 -13.41 3.94
C ASN A 74 -8.65 -14.16 5.03
N SER A 75 -7.97 -14.77 6.01
CA SER A 75 -8.55 -15.45 7.18
C SER A 75 -9.01 -14.49 8.29
N ARG A 76 -8.79 -13.18 8.15
CA ARG A 76 -9.26 -12.15 9.12
C ARG A 76 -10.71 -11.77 8.89
N SER A 77 -11.34 -11.15 9.90
CA SER A 77 -12.69 -10.60 9.78
C SER A 77 -12.78 -9.69 8.54
N PRO A 78 -13.87 -9.75 7.75
CA PRO A 78 -14.05 -8.91 6.57
C PRO A 78 -13.91 -7.40 6.87
N LEU A 79 -14.26 -6.98 8.09
CA LEU A 79 -14.14 -5.60 8.55
C LEU A 79 -12.67 -5.19 8.78
N ASP A 80 -11.85 -6.09 9.31
CA ASP A 80 -10.42 -5.85 9.51
C ASP A 80 -9.69 -5.80 8.16
N LEU A 81 -10.08 -6.65 7.22
CA LEU A 81 -9.55 -6.63 5.86
C LEU A 81 -9.88 -5.31 5.15
N LEU A 82 -11.11 -4.80 5.33
CA LEU A 82 -11.52 -3.49 4.80
C LEU A 82 -10.65 -2.36 5.37
N HIS A 83 -10.37 -2.37 6.67
CA HIS A 83 -9.49 -1.38 7.30
C HIS A 83 -8.06 -1.47 6.77
N GLN A 84 -7.49 -2.67 6.67
CA GLN A 84 -6.12 -2.87 6.14
C GLN A 84 -6.01 -2.40 4.69
N ARG A 85 -7.01 -2.68 3.85
CA ARG A 85 -7.07 -2.16 2.47
C ARG A 85 -7.19 -0.66 2.44
N THR A 86 -8.01 -0.07 3.31
CA THR A 86 -8.14 1.39 3.42
C THR A 86 -6.80 2.02 3.75
N TRP A 87 -6.10 1.53 4.77
CA TRP A 87 -4.78 2.03 5.15
C TRP A 87 -3.76 1.85 4.04
N PHE A 88 -3.74 0.68 3.39
CA PHE A 88 -2.87 0.41 2.26
C PHE A 88 -3.03 1.45 1.16
N ILE A 89 -4.27 1.76 0.79
CA ILE A 89 -4.56 2.77 -0.24
C ILE A 89 -4.00 4.14 0.17
N HIS A 90 -4.23 4.59 1.40
CA HIS A 90 -3.73 5.89 1.88
C HIS A 90 -2.20 5.96 1.87
N TRP A 91 -1.53 4.91 2.34
CA TRP A 91 -0.07 4.85 2.42
C TRP A 91 0.57 4.71 1.04
N SER A 92 -0.08 3.95 0.15
CA SER A 92 0.36 3.78 -1.23
C SER A 92 0.36 5.07 -2.03
N LEU A 93 -0.53 6.00 -1.67
CA LEU A 93 -0.59 7.31 -2.30
C LEU A 93 0.75 8.05 -2.17
N PHE A 94 1.37 8.02 -0.99
CA PHE A 94 2.67 8.67 -0.75
C PHE A 94 3.77 8.11 -1.65
N VAL A 95 3.84 6.77 -1.76
CA VAL A 95 4.87 6.10 -2.57
C VAL A 95 4.63 6.35 -4.06
N TYR A 96 3.38 6.23 -4.52
CA TYR A 96 3.05 6.34 -5.94
C TYR A 96 3.15 7.76 -6.51
N PHE A 97 2.91 8.82 -5.72
CA PHE A 97 3.07 10.19 -6.19
C PHE A 97 4.54 10.58 -6.41
N ASN A 98 5.43 10.04 -5.57
CA ASN A 98 6.86 10.36 -5.58
C ASN A 98 7.67 9.46 -6.53
N HIS A 99 7.23 8.23 -6.79
CA HIS A 99 7.93 7.33 -7.70
C HIS A 99 7.54 7.58 -9.18
N PRO A 100 8.51 7.67 -10.12
CA PRO A 100 8.23 7.96 -11.53
C PRO A 100 7.40 6.87 -12.23
N LYS A 101 7.51 5.61 -11.81
CA LYS A 101 6.66 4.49 -12.32
C LYS A 101 5.39 4.30 -11.50
N GLY A 102 5.34 4.86 -10.29
CA GLY A 102 4.23 4.67 -9.36
C GLY A 102 2.89 5.19 -9.88
N ARG A 103 2.91 6.20 -10.75
CA ARG A 103 1.70 6.79 -11.34
C ARG A 103 1.00 5.85 -12.32
N ASP A 104 1.76 5.10 -13.10
CA ASP A 104 1.21 4.13 -14.04
C ASP A 104 0.62 2.93 -13.31
N ASP A 105 1.28 2.50 -12.23
CA ASP A 105 0.84 1.41 -11.36
C ASP A 105 -0.35 1.83 -10.50
N LEU A 106 -0.42 3.07 -10.04
CA LEU A 106 -1.59 3.62 -9.35
C LEU A 106 -2.81 3.56 -10.27
N VAL A 107 -2.67 4.06 -11.50
CA VAL A 107 -3.76 3.97 -12.49
C VAL A 107 -4.08 2.52 -12.80
N GLN A 108 -3.11 1.61 -12.85
CA GLN A 108 -3.38 0.19 -13.09
C GLN A 108 -4.05 -0.51 -11.90
N LEU A 109 -3.65 -0.16 -10.67
CA LEU A 109 -4.16 -0.70 -9.41
C LEU A 109 -5.63 -0.29 -9.20
N PHE A 110 -5.97 0.96 -9.56
CA PHE A 110 -7.31 1.48 -9.35
C PHE A 110 -8.23 1.41 -10.59
N LEU A 111 -7.69 1.53 -11.80
CA LEU A 111 -8.45 1.60 -13.07
C LEU A 111 -8.05 0.55 -14.12
N GLY A 112 -6.86 -0.05 -14.05
CA GLY A 112 -6.39 -1.07 -15.02
C GLY A 112 -7.15 -2.40 -14.98
N SER A 113 -8.05 -2.56 -14.02
CA SER A 113 -8.87 -3.75 -13.78
C SER A 113 -10.03 -3.95 -14.76
N ALA A 114 -10.36 -2.99 -15.62
CA ALA A 114 -11.42 -3.13 -16.62
C ALA A 114 -11.02 -4.02 -17.84
N THR A 115 -9.77 -4.49 -17.90
CA THR A 115 -9.20 -5.21 -19.07
C THR A 115 -8.53 -6.56 -18.78
N SER A 116 -8.41 -7.00 -17.52
CA SER A 116 -7.84 -8.32 -17.20
C SER A 116 -8.65 -9.08 -16.13
N THR A 117 -9.02 -10.30 -16.49
CA THR A 117 -9.87 -11.30 -15.83
C THR A 117 -9.38 -11.74 -14.44
N THR A 118 -9.43 -10.89 -13.42
CA THR A 118 -9.16 -11.29 -12.02
C THR A 118 -10.07 -10.58 -11.03
N ASN A 119 -10.96 -11.36 -10.40
CA ASN A 119 -12.01 -10.96 -9.45
C ASN A 119 -11.52 -10.29 -8.13
N GLN A 120 -10.21 -10.24 -7.85
CA GLN A 120 -9.66 -9.67 -6.60
C GLN A 120 -9.76 -8.14 -6.52
N THR A 121 -9.88 -7.45 -7.65
CA THR A 121 -9.56 -6.01 -7.74
C THR A 121 -10.76 -5.09 -7.46
N ASN A 122 -12.00 -5.59 -7.55
CA ASN A 122 -13.21 -4.87 -7.14
C ASN A 122 -13.20 -4.52 -5.65
N ALA A 123 -12.42 -5.25 -4.84
CA ALA A 123 -12.39 -5.03 -3.40
C ALA A 123 -11.77 -3.69 -3.01
N TYR A 124 -10.73 -3.22 -3.70
CA TYR A 124 -10.09 -1.92 -3.39
C TYR A 124 -10.96 -0.73 -3.82
N LEU A 125 -11.66 -0.84 -4.95
CA LEU A 125 -12.60 0.17 -5.42
C LEU A 125 -13.84 0.24 -4.50
N ASN A 126 -14.39 -0.92 -4.12
CA ASN A 126 -15.49 -0.97 -3.13
C ASN A 126 -15.06 -0.40 -1.78
N THR A 127 -13.80 -0.64 -1.36
CA THR A 127 -13.23 -0.07 -0.13
C THR A 127 -13.14 1.45 -0.22
N LEU A 128 -12.71 2.00 -1.36
CA LEU A 128 -12.69 3.45 -1.61
C LEU A 128 -14.08 4.07 -1.50
N GLN A 129 -15.06 3.49 -2.17
CA GLN A 129 -16.44 3.99 -2.18
C GLN A 129 -17.10 3.90 -0.78
N THR A 130 -16.78 2.86 -0.01
CA THR A 130 -17.43 2.62 1.30
C THR A 130 -16.76 3.38 2.44
N ALA A 131 -15.42 3.48 2.45
CA ALA A 131 -14.67 3.98 3.61
C ALA A 131 -14.10 5.39 3.42
N SER A 132 -13.71 5.79 2.20
CA SER A 132 -12.90 7.01 1.99
C SER A 132 -13.12 7.67 0.62
N PRO A 133 -14.25 8.37 0.41
CA PRO A 133 -14.57 9.00 -0.88
C PRO A 133 -13.62 10.15 -1.25
N HIS A 134 -12.95 10.77 -0.27
CA HIS A 134 -12.02 11.88 -0.51
C HIS A 134 -10.77 11.47 -1.30
N LEU A 135 -10.42 10.19 -1.29
CA LEU A 135 -9.30 9.66 -2.04
C LEU A 135 -9.51 9.68 -3.57
N LEU A 136 -10.76 9.75 -4.03
CA LEU A 136 -11.10 9.90 -5.44
C LEU A 136 -10.52 11.18 -6.05
N ARG A 137 -10.32 12.23 -5.25
CA ARG A 137 -9.70 13.48 -5.71
C ARG A 137 -8.23 13.28 -6.09
N TYR A 138 -7.48 12.54 -5.30
CA TYR A 138 -6.08 12.24 -5.58
C TYR A 138 -5.94 11.30 -6.78
N LEU A 139 -6.86 10.36 -6.92
CA LEU A 139 -6.94 9.49 -8.10
C LEU A 139 -7.24 10.31 -9.37
N ALA A 140 -8.19 11.24 -9.32
CA ALA A 140 -8.49 12.15 -10.43
C ALA A 140 -7.26 13.01 -10.79
N ALA A 141 -6.57 13.57 -9.80
CA ALA A 141 -5.35 14.33 -10.02
C ALA A 141 -4.24 13.46 -10.65
N ALA A 142 -4.02 12.24 -10.17
CA ALA A 142 -3.02 11.32 -10.71
C ALA A 142 -3.31 10.96 -12.19
N VAL A 143 -4.57 10.73 -12.55
CA VAL A 143 -4.99 10.46 -13.94
C VAL A 143 -4.79 11.69 -14.84
N ILE A 144 -5.13 12.89 -14.36
CA ILE A 144 -5.00 14.12 -15.15
C ILE A 144 -3.53 14.48 -15.38
N ILE A 145 -2.68 14.31 -14.37
CA ILE A 145 -1.24 14.65 -14.41
C ILE A 145 -0.47 13.67 -15.30
N ASN A 146 -0.96 12.44 -15.53
CA ASN A 146 -0.30 11.47 -16.38
C ASN A 146 -0.72 11.63 -17.87
N PRO A 147 0.11 12.25 -18.73
CA PRO A 147 -0.26 12.50 -20.12
C PRO A 147 -0.28 11.21 -20.97
N ARG A 148 0.45 10.15 -20.57
CA ARG A 148 0.57 8.90 -21.34
C ARG A 148 -0.65 7.99 -21.25
N LYS A 149 -1.43 8.10 -20.18
CA LYS A 149 -2.70 7.38 -19.97
C LYS A 149 -3.89 8.34 -19.83
N LYS A 150 -3.86 9.50 -20.50
CA LYS A 150 -5.07 10.27 -20.86
C LYS A 150 -5.92 9.49 -21.87
N ASN A 151 -6.22 8.23 -21.54
CA ASN A 151 -7.11 7.40 -22.31
C ASN A 151 -8.51 7.86 -21.96
N GLU A 152 -9.27 8.25 -22.98
CA GLU A 152 -10.66 8.69 -22.86
C GLU A 152 -11.52 7.68 -22.09
N ARG A 153 -11.15 6.39 -22.14
CA ARG A 153 -11.76 5.28 -21.40
C ARG A 153 -11.55 5.38 -19.88
N THR A 154 -10.32 5.57 -19.41
CA THR A 154 -10.04 5.74 -17.96
C THR A 154 -10.69 7.00 -17.41
N LEU A 155 -10.85 8.04 -18.24
CA LEU A 155 -11.59 9.24 -17.85
C LEU A 155 -13.09 8.97 -17.73
N LYS A 156 -13.69 8.23 -18.68
CA LYS A 156 -15.11 7.82 -18.62
C LYS A 156 -15.40 6.89 -17.44
N GLU A 157 -14.50 5.94 -17.16
CA GLU A 157 -14.61 5.04 -16.00
C GLU A 157 -14.47 5.80 -14.68
N LEU A 158 -13.53 6.74 -14.59
CA LEU A 158 -13.40 7.64 -13.45
C LEU A 158 -14.68 8.46 -13.22
N VAL A 159 -15.24 9.05 -14.28
CA VAL A 159 -16.50 9.81 -14.19
C VAL A 159 -17.64 8.90 -13.72
N LYS A 160 -17.71 7.66 -14.20
CA LYS A 160 -18.72 6.69 -13.76
C LYS A 160 -18.57 6.32 -12.28
N VAL A 161 -17.35 6.17 -11.78
CA VAL A 161 -17.08 5.88 -10.36
C VAL A 161 -17.37 7.07 -9.46
N ILE A 162 -17.20 8.30 -9.95
CA ILE A 162 -17.51 9.54 -9.22
C ILE A 162 -19.02 9.85 -9.22
N GLN A 163 -19.75 9.45 -10.27
CA GLN A 163 -21.19 9.69 -10.39
C GLN A 163 -22.05 8.65 -9.67
N GLN A 164 -21.48 7.50 -9.28
CA GLN A 164 -22.12 6.50 -8.43
C GLN A 164 -22.05 6.92 -6.95
#